data_AF-A0AAD8ELW7-F1
#
_entry.id   AF-A0AAD8ELW7-F1
#
_cell.length_a   1.000
_cell.length_b   1.000
_cell.length_c   1.000
_cell.angle_alpha   90.00
_cell.angle_beta   90.00
_cell.angle_gamma   90.00
#
_symmetry.space_group_name_H-M   'P 1'
#
loop_
_entity.id
_entity.type
_entity.pdbx_description
1 polymer ?
#
loop_
_entity_poly.entity_id
_entity_poly.type
_entity_poly.pdbx_seq_one_letter_code
_entity_poly.pdbx_strand_id
1 'polypeptide(L)'
;MSTDRNYWYEMARTAIRRRLQESTLLEPQQFAKNVILFVGDGLGMTTLTASRILKGQRHGRSGEEENLVWDHFPAVSLARVIN
;
A
#
# COMPACT_ATOMS: atom_id res chain seq x y z
N MET A 1 -4.84 -2.29 -17.60
CA MET A 1 -5.98 -2.92 -16.90
C MET A 1 -6.60 -4.00 -17.75
N SER A 2 -6.65 -5.21 -17.21
CA SER A 2 -7.37 -6.33 -17.83
C SER A 2 -8.88 -6.14 -17.72
N THR A 3 -9.63 -6.45 -18.78
CA THR A 3 -11.09 -6.50 -18.74
C THR A 3 -11.62 -7.89 -18.38
N ASP A 4 -10.73 -8.87 -18.20
CA ASP A 4 -11.09 -10.25 -17.87
C ASP A 4 -11.54 -10.38 -16.41
N ARG A 5 -12.75 -10.93 -16.20
CA ARG A 5 -13.30 -11.20 -14.87
C ARG A 5 -12.40 -12.12 -14.04
N ASN A 6 -11.82 -13.15 -14.66
CA ASN A 6 -11.01 -14.14 -13.93
C ASN A 6 -9.75 -13.50 -13.35
N TYR A 7 -9.14 -12.56 -14.06
CA TYR A 7 -8.01 -11.76 -13.58
C TYR A 7 -8.33 -11.04 -12.25
N TRP A 8 -9.45 -10.30 -12.21
CA TRP A 8 -9.84 -9.55 -11.00
C TRP A 8 -10.20 -10.50 -9.85
N TYR A 9 -10.84 -11.62 -10.14
CA TYR A 9 -11.18 -12.62 -9.13
C TYR A 9 -9.93 -13.23 -8.49
N GLU A 10 -8.94 -13.62 -9.29
CA GLU A 10 -7.69 -14.18 -8.80
C GLU A 10 -6.84 -13.17 -8.03
N MET A 11 -6.83 -11.91 -8.47
CA MET A 11 -6.15 -10.84 -7.75
C MET A 11 -6.75 -10.63 -6.36
N ALA A 12 -8.09 -10.56 -6.26
CA ALA A 12 -8.78 -10.43 -4.98
C ALA A 12 -8.52 -11.64 -4.05
N ARG A 13 -8.60 -12.85 -4.61
CA ARG A 13 -8.32 -14.10 -3.88
C ARG A 13 -6.90 -14.13 -3.33
N THR A 14 -5.94 -13.67 -4.12
CA THR A 14 -4.53 -13.55 -3.71
C THR A 14 -4.36 -12.52 -2.60
N ALA A 15 -5.00 -11.34 -2.72
CA ALA A 15 -4.94 -10.30 -1.71
C ALA A 15 -5.48 -10.76 -0.34
N ILE A 16 -6.62 -11.49 -0.33
CA ILE A 16 -7.20 -12.05 0.90
C ILE A 16 -6.26 -13.08 1.54
N ARG A 17 -5.74 -14.03 0.74
CA ARG A 17 -4.81 -15.05 1.24
C ARG A 17 -3.55 -14.44 1.85
N ARG A 18 -2.97 -13.45 1.17
CA ARG A 18 -1.82 -12.70 1.67
C ARG A 18 -2.12 -12.07 3.02
N ARG A 19 -3.28 -11.42 3.17
CA ARG A 19 -3.66 -10.77 4.43
C ARG A 19 -3.82 -11.76 5.57
N LEU A 20 -4.43 -12.92 5.31
CA LEU A 20 -4.57 -13.97 6.32
C LEU A 20 -3.21 -14.48 6.78
N GLN A 21 -2.27 -14.71 5.86
CA GLN A 21 -0.90 -15.12 6.19
C GLN A 21 -0.16 -14.07 7.02
N GLU A 22 -0.21 -12.79 6.61
CA GLU A 22 0.42 -11.69 7.33
C GLU A 22 -0.14 -11.54 8.76
N SER A 23 -1.46 -11.72 8.95
CA SER A 23 -2.07 -11.61 10.28
C SER A 23 -1.56 -12.66 11.28
N THR A 24 -1.20 -13.85 10.79
CA THR A 24 -0.62 -14.93 11.61
C THR A 24 0.85 -14.66 11.95
N LEU A 25 1.57 -13.90 11.12
CA LEU A 25 2.98 -13.57 11.32
C LEU A 25 3.20 -12.35 12.23
N LEU A 26 2.15 -11.54 12.42
CA LEU A 26 2.19 -10.29 13.19
C LEU A 26 1.77 -10.46 14.66
N GLU A 27 1.95 -11.65 15.25
CA GLU A 27 1.85 -11.84 16.71
C GLU A 27 2.65 -10.73 17.39
N PRO A 28 2.00 -9.77 18.07
CA PRO A 28 2.66 -8.55 18.48
C PRO A 28 3.69 -8.92 19.54
N GLN A 29 4.96 -8.75 19.21
CA GLN A 29 5.97 -8.60 20.24
C GLN A 29 5.51 -7.43 21.10
N GLN A 30 5.18 -7.67 22.38
CA GLN A 30 4.45 -6.72 23.22
C GLN A 30 5.09 -5.33 23.29
N PHE A 31 6.39 -5.23 22.97
CA PHE A 31 7.14 -3.97 22.99
C PHE A 31 8.10 -3.87 21.80
N ALA A 32 8.02 -2.76 21.06
CA ALA A 32 8.98 -2.41 20.03
C ALA A 32 10.25 -1.81 20.66
N LYS A 33 11.43 -2.31 20.29
CA LYS A 33 12.72 -1.78 20.76
C LYS A 33 13.15 -0.49 20.04
N ASN A 34 12.72 -0.32 18.79
CA ASN A 34 13.10 0.79 17.92
C ASN A 34 11.88 1.33 17.20
N VAL A 35 11.84 2.63 16.95
CA VAL A 35 10.78 3.30 16.19
C VAL A 35 11.42 4.14 15.09
N ILE A 36 10.93 3.99 13.86
CA ILE A 36 11.31 4.81 12.71
C ILE A 36 10.04 5.49 12.21
N LEU A 37 10.05 6.81 12.14
CA LEU A 37 8.95 7.62 11.63
C LEU A 37 9.37 8.29 10.32
N PHE A 38 8.64 8.02 9.25
CA PHE A 38 8.79 8.72 7.98
C PHE A 38 7.74 9.83 7.89
N VAL A 39 8.18 11.09 7.80
CA VAL A 39 7.31 12.24 7.62
C VAL A 39 7.55 12.81 6.22
N GLY A 40 6.52 12.80 5.40
CA GLY A 40 6.54 13.51 4.12
C GLY A 40 5.67 14.75 4.20
N ASP A 41 6.31 15.91 4.11
CA ASP A 41 5.60 17.19 4.00
C ASP A 41 4.79 17.21 2.69
N GLY A 42 3.52 17.59 2.78
CA GLY A 42 2.61 17.61 1.63
C GLY A 42 2.24 16.23 1.02
N LEU A 43 2.59 15.10 1.65
CA LEU A 43 2.21 13.75 1.19
C LEU A 43 0.75 13.37 1.54
N GLY A 44 -0.21 14.14 1.03
CA GLY A 44 -1.63 13.79 1.08
C GLY A 44 -2.00 12.62 0.15
N MET A 45 -3.26 12.18 0.20
CA MET A 45 -3.76 11.07 -0.64
C MET A 45 -3.58 11.32 -2.15
N THR A 46 -3.80 12.56 -2.61
CA THR A 46 -3.63 12.94 -4.01
C THR A 46 -2.16 12.83 -4.45
N THR A 47 -1.24 13.31 -3.61
CA THR A 47 0.20 13.22 -3.85
C THR A 47 0.67 11.77 -3.89
N LEU A 48 0.16 10.91 -3.00
CA LEU A 48 0.45 9.47 -3.02
C LEU A 48 0.01 8.81 -4.33
N THR A 49 -1.23 9.07 -4.77
CA THR A 49 -1.75 8.51 -6.04
C THR A 49 -0.97 9.02 -7.25
N ALA A 50 -0.68 10.32 -7.31
CA ALA A 50 0.14 10.89 -8.38
C ALA A 50 1.55 10.27 -8.41
N SER A 51 2.13 10.02 -7.23
CA SER A 51 3.44 9.39 -7.10
C SER A 51 3.44 7.94 -7.59
N ARG A 52 2.38 7.16 -7.32
CA ARG A 52 2.20 5.80 -7.88
C ARG A 52 2.20 5.83 -9.41
N ILE A 53 1.36 6.69 -9.98
CA ILE A 53 1.22 6.83 -11.44
C ILE A 53 2.56 7.22 -12.06
N LEU A 54 3.20 8.27 -11.53
CA LEU A 54 4.50 8.74 -12.01
C LEU A 54 5.57 7.64 -11.92
N LYS A 55 5.61 6.88 -10.83
CA LYS A 55 6.54 5.76 -10.68
C LYS A 55 6.34 4.70 -11.76
N GLY A 56 5.09 4.28 -12.02
CA GLY A 56 4.84 3.26 -13.05
C GLY A 56 5.08 3.79 -14.47
N GLN A 57 4.80 5.07 -14.74
CA GLN A 57 5.14 5.71 -16.01
C GLN A 57 6.65 5.76 -16.25
N ARG A 58 7.45 6.02 -15.22
CA ARG A 58 8.92 5.94 -15.29
C ARG A 58 9.43 4.52 -15.57
N HIS A 59 8.63 3.50 -15.27
CA HIS A 59 8.89 2.11 -15.63
C HIS A 59 8.25 1.70 -16.98
N GLY A 60 7.76 2.64 -17.78
CA GLY A 60 7.13 2.35 -19.08
C GLY A 60 5.75 1.69 -18.99
N ARG A 61 5.08 1.76 -17.83
CA ARG A 61 3.73 1.22 -17.59
C ARG A 61 2.70 2.35 -17.51
N SER A 62 1.40 2.01 -17.49
CA SER A 62 0.32 3.01 -17.34
C SER A 62 0.40 3.80 -16.03
N GLY A 63 0.88 3.17 -14.96
CA GLY A 63 1.06 3.79 -13.64
C GLY A 63 0.04 3.39 -12.59
N GLU A 64 -1.21 3.14 -12.99
CA GLU A 64 -2.32 2.89 -12.05
C GLU A 64 -2.16 1.60 -11.24
N GLU A 65 -1.43 0.62 -11.78
CA GLU A 65 -1.19 -0.68 -11.13
C GLU A 65 0.14 -0.71 -10.34
N GLU A 66 0.84 0.42 -10.24
CA GLU A 66 2.09 0.54 -9.50
C GLU A 66 1.84 0.80 -8.01
N ASN A 67 2.63 0.16 -7.16
CA ASN A 67 2.63 0.37 -5.72
C ASN A 67 3.89 1.10 -5.26
N LEU A 68 3.76 1.98 -4.27
CA LEU A 68 4.85 2.54 -3.49
C LEU A 68 5.29 1.55 -2.39
N VAL A 69 6.42 1.83 -1.75
CA VAL A 69 6.95 0.95 -0.68
C VAL A 69 5.96 0.88 0.50
N TRP A 70 5.39 2.01 0.91
CA TRP A 70 4.40 2.09 1.99
C TRP A 70 3.07 1.40 1.69
N ASP A 71 2.75 1.10 0.42
CA ASP A 71 1.52 0.35 0.08
C ASP A 71 1.56 -1.11 0.53
N HIS A 72 2.76 -1.60 0.86
CA HIS A 72 2.99 -2.93 1.40
C HIS A 72 2.99 -2.94 2.93
N PHE A 73 2.80 -1.79 3.59
CA PHE A 73 2.71 -1.76 5.05
C PHE A 73 1.44 -2.48 5.51
N PRO A 74 1.51 -3.25 6.62
CA PRO A 74 0.43 -4.14 7.03
C PRO A 74 -0.79 -3.42 7.63
N ALA A 75 -0.68 -2.12 7.88
CA ALA A 75 -1.74 -1.30 8.48
C ALA A 75 -1.75 0.10 7.85
N VAL A 76 -2.95 0.66 7.71
CA VAL A 76 -3.20 2.02 7.25
C VAL A 76 -4.22 2.68 8.17
N SER A 77 -4.10 3.99 8.37
CA SER A 77 -5.04 4.80 9.13
C SER A 77 -5.14 6.20 8.51
N LEU A 78 -6.20 6.93 8.86
CA LEU A 78 -6.37 8.32 8.49
C LEU A 78 -6.07 9.21 9.70
N ALA A 79 -5.20 10.20 9.51
CA ALA A 79 -4.96 11.24 10.50
C ALA A 79 -5.80 12.47 10.18
N ARG A 80 -6.54 12.97 11.18
CA ARG A 80 -7.18 14.29 11.09
C ARG A 80 -6.11 15.34 11.37
N VAL A 81 -5.91 16.25 10.42
CA VAL A 81 -4.98 17.37 10.57
C VAL A 81 -5.82 18.64 10.71
N ILE A 82 -5.87 19.17 11.94
CA ILE A 82 -6.48 20.45 12.28
C ILE A 82 -5.45 21.26 13.06
N ASN A 83 -5.47 22.57 12.85
CA ASN A 83 -4.71 23.56 13.63
C ASN A 83 -5.50 23.87 14.90
#